data_AF-A0A7C4LG84-F1
#
_entry.id   AF-A0A7C4LG84-F1
#
_cell.length_a   1.000
_cell.length_b   1.000
_cell.length_c   1.000
_cell.angle_alpha   90.00
_cell.angle_beta   90.00
_cell.angle_gamma   90.00
#
_symmetry.space_group_name_H-M   'P 1'
#
loop_
_entity.id
_entity.type
_entity.pdbx_description
1 polymer ?
#
loop_
_entity_poly.entity_id
_entity_poly.type
_entity_poly.pdbx_seq_one_letter_code
_entity_poly.pdbx_strand_id
1 'polypeptide(L)'
;MVSEEESRRRYVEGAIISALRLYRHWRKRGLTKNEAFKRSVKQALGMMEVSGLSREEVIDVLEDFRKILDEIKNELTSQSLSYKNEKPRIDSR
;
A
#
# COMPACT_ATOMS: atom_id res chain seq x y z
N MET A 1 22.40 -3.16 -14.90
CA MET A 1 21.49 -4.20 -14.36
C MET A 1 21.17 -3.83 -12.92
N VAL A 2 19.97 -4.14 -12.46
CA VAL A 2 19.61 -4.02 -11.05
C VAL A 2 20.36 -5.12 -10.27
N SER A 3 20.85 -4.83 -9.06
CA SER A 3 21.49 -5.88 -8.24
C SER A 3 20.50 -7.00 -7.91
N GLU A 4 21.00 -8.19 -7.60
CA GLU A 4 20.15 -9.30 -7.20
C GLU A 4 19.32 -8.96 -5.95
N GLU A 5 19.96 -8.32 -4.96
CA GLU A 5 19.30 -7.84 -3.74
C GLU A 5 18.15 -6.86 -4.04
N GLU A 6 18.42 -5.82 -4.84
CA GLU A 6 17.41 -4.83 -5.23
C GLU A 6 16.27 -5.48 -6.04
N SER A 7 16.58 -6.50 -6.85
CA SER A 7 15.56 -7.26 -7.58
C SER A 7 14.65 -8.04 -6.63
N ARG A 8 15.19 -8.63 -5.56
CA ARG A 8 14.41 -9.34 -4.54
C ARG A 8 13.57 -8.39 -3.69
N ARG A 9 14.10 -7.21 -3.32
CA ARG A 9 13.33 -6.15 -2.63
C ARG A 9 12.13 -5.69 -3.47
N ARG A 10 12.35 -5.40 -4.76
CA ARG A 10 11.28 -5.05 -5.70
C ARG A 10 10.24 -6.15 -5.88
N TYR A 11 10.64 -7.41 -5.77
CA TYR A 11 9.69 -8.53 -5.79
C TYR A 11 8.73 -8.47 -4.59
N VAL A 12 9.24 -8.17 -3.39
CA VAL A 12 8.41 -7.97 -2.19
C VAL A 12 7.47 -6.78 -2.34
N GLU A 13 7.95 -5.64 -2.86
CA GLU A 13 7.10 -4.48 -3.18
C GLU A 13 5.97 -4.88 -4.14
N GLY A 14 6.31 -5.65 -5.18
CA GLY A 14 5.36 -6.21 -6.14
C GLY A 14 4.31 -7.11 -5.49
N ALA A 15 4.67 -7.89 -4.47
CA ALA A 15 3.73 -8.72 -3.70
C ALA A 15 2.68 -7.87 -2.95
N ILE A 16 3.09 -6.74 -2.35
CA ILE A 16 2.19 -5.82 -1.66
C ILE A 16 1.17 -5.22 -2.64
N ILE A 17 1.65 -4.71 -3.77
CA ILE A 17 0.80 -4.14 -4.83
C ILE A 17 -0.17 -5.20 -5.37
N SER A 18 0.33 -6.43 -5.55
CA SER A 18 -0.47 -7.57 -6.02
C SER A 18 -1.58 -7.93 -5.03
N ALA A 19 -1.30 -7.94 -3.72
CA ALA A 19 -2.34 -8.16 -2.70
C ALA A 19 -3.43 -7.08 -2.73
N LEU A 20 -3.07 -5.80 -2.90
CA LEU A 20 -4.06 -4.73 -3.03
C LEU A 20 -4.95 -4.91 -4.27
N ARG A 21 -4.36 -5.28 -5.41
CA ARG A 21 -5.11 -5.56 -6.65
C ARG A 21 -6.04 -6.77 -6.47
N LEU A 22 -5.53 -7.84 -5.85
CA LEU A 22 -6.29 -9.05 -5.58
C LEU A 22 -7.44 -8.80 -4.60
N TYR A 23 -7.23 -7.95 -3.60
CA TYR A 23 -8.29 -7.55 -2.66
C TYR A 23 -9.45 -6.88 -3.42
N ARG A 24 -9.14 -5.91 -4.30
CA ARG A 24 -10.15 -5.24 -5.13
C ARG A 24 -10.86 -6.22 -6.07
N HIS A 25 -10.11 -7.16 -6.64
CA HIS A 25 -10.66 -8.21 -7.49
C HIS A 25 -11.68 -9.08 -6.73
N TRP A 26 -11.33 -9.56 -5.54
CA TRP A 26 -12.24 -10.36 -4.71
C TRP A 26 -13.47 -9.59 -4.26
N ARG A 27 -13.30 -8.31 -3.89
CA ARG A 27 -14.43 -7.43 -3.56
C ARG A 27 -15.39 -7.28 -4.72
N LYS A 28 -14.88 -7.12 -5.96
CA LYS A 28 -15.71 -7.05 -7.17
C LYS A 28 -16.50 -8.35 -7.43
N ARG A 29 -15.97 -9.50 -6.97
CA ARG A 29 -16.63 -10.81 -7.08
C ARG A 29 -17.58 -11.16 -5.92
N GLY A 30 -17.86 -10.20 -5.03
CA GLY A 30 -18.85 -10.37 -3.96
C GLY A 30 -18.31 -10.94 -2.65
N LEU A 31 -17.00 -11.19 -2.53
CA LEU A 31 -16.42 -11.61 -1.25
C LEU A 31 -16.52 -10.49 -0.21
N THR A 32 -16.74 -10.86 1.06
CA THR A 32 -16.74 -9.91 2.18
C THR A 32 -15.39 -9.20 2.32
N LYS A 33 -15.36 -8.03 2.98
CA LYS A 33 -14.10 -7.29 3.21
C LYS A 33 -13.06 -8.16 3.90
N ASN A 34 -13.44 -8.85 4.97
CA ASN A 34 -12.54 -9.70 5.75
C ASN A 34 -12.03 -10.90 4.95
N GLU A 35 -12.90 -11.56 4.18
CA GLU A 35 -12.49 -12.72 3.39
C GLU A 35 -11.56 -12.32 2.23
N ALA A 36 -11.92 -11.26 1.50
CA ALA A 36 -11.08 -10.72 0.44
C ALA A 36 -9.69 -10.34 1.00
N PHE A 37 -9.65 -9.68 2.17
CA PHE A 37 -8.41 -9.30 2.82
C PHE A 37 -7.55 -10.51 3.21
N LYS A 38 -8.12 -11.50 3.92
CA LYS A 38 -7.40 -12.70 4.35
C LYS A 38 -6.80 -13.46 3.16
N ARG A 39 -7.56 -13.63 2.06
CA ARG A 39 -7.07 -14.30 0.85
C ARG A 39 -5.92 -13.53 0.19
N SER A 40 -6.03 -12.21 0.08
CA SER A 40 -4.97 -11.37 -0.50
C SER A 40 -3.70 -11.36 0.33
N VAL A 41 -3.82 -11.27 1.66
CA VAL A 41 -2.67 -11.32 2.57
C VAL A 41 -1.97 -12.68 2.48
N LYS A 42 -2.72 -13.78 2.50
CA LYS A 42 -2.15 -15.13 2.34
C LYS A 42 -1.34 -15.27 1.05
N GLN A 43 -1.84 -14.72 -0.06
CA GLN A 43 -1.11 -14.75 -1.34
C GLN A 43 0.18 -13.93 -1.28
N ALA A 44 0.15 -12.72 -0.72
CA ALA A 44 1.36 -11.90 -0.59
C ALA A 44 2.41 -12.55 0.31
N LEU A 45 2.01 -13.15 1.43
CA LEU A 45 2.94 -13.88 2.30
C LEU A 45 3.64 -15.02 1.56
N GLY A 46 2.90 -15.82 0.79
CA GLY A 46 3.49 -16.89 -0.01
C GLY A 46 4.44 -16.38 -1.11
N MET A 47 4.18 -15.20 -1.67
CA MET A 47 5.14 -14.54 -2.58
C MET A 47 6.39 -14.11 -1.81
N MET A 48 6.24 -13.44 -0.67
CA MET A 48 7.36 -12.95 0.14
C MET A 48 8.27 -14.09 0.62
N GLU A 49 7.70 -15.26 0.97
CA GLU A 49 8.45 -16.46 1.35
C GLU A 49 9.41 -16.95 0.26
N VAL A 50 9.05 -16.80 -1.02
CA VAL A 50 9.87 -17.23 -2.16
C VAL A 50 10.75 -16.11 -2.74
N SER A 51 10.77 -14.92 -2.11
CA SER A 51 11.56 -13.77 -2.58
C SER A 51 13.08 -13.96 -2.42
N GLY A 52 13.51 -14.90 -1.56
CA GLY A 52 14.91 -15.12 -1.24
C GLY A 52 15.50 -14.08 -0.27
N LEU A 53 14.67 -13.27 0.37
CA LEU A 53 15.05 -12.37 1.47
C LEU A 53 14.83 -13.05 2.83
N SER A 54 15.60 -12.61 3.83
CA SER A 54 15.33 -12.92 5.23
C SER A 54 14.02 -12.27 5.70
N ARG A 55 13.51 -12.73 6.84
CA ARG A 55 12.28 -12.15 7.42
C ARG A 55 12.50 -10.68 7.79
N GLU A 56 13.66 -10.35 8.31
CA GLU A 56 14.06 -9.01 8.73
C GLU A 56 14.08 -8.06 7.52
N GLU A 57 14.71 -8.47 6.41
CA GLU A 57 14.72 -7.70 5.16
C GLU A 57 13.31 -7.49 4.58
N VAL A 58 12.43 -8.50 4.67
CA VAL A 58 11.02 -8.35 4.27
C VAL A 58 10.32 -7.33 5.16
N ILE A 59 10.53 -7.39 6.47
CA ILE A 59 9.96 -6.42 7.43
C ILE A 59 10.45 -5.00 7.11
N ASP A 60 11.73 -4.82 6.80
CA ASP A 60 12.29 -3.53 6.43
C ASP A 60 11.58 -2.94 5.20
N VAL A 61 11.38 -3.74 4.15
CA VAL A 61 10.62 -3.32 2.95
C VAL A 61 9.17 -2.93 3.31
N LEU A 62 8.52 -3.70 4.18
CA LEU A 62 7.15 -3.39 4.64
C LEU A 62 7.09 -2.08 5.44
N GLU A 63 8.08 -1.82 6.29
CA GLU A 63 8.17 -0.60 7.09
C GLU A 63 8.44 0.63 6.23
N ASP A 64 9.33 0.54 5.25
CA ASP A 64 9.57 1.61 4.29
C ASP A 64 8.31 1.91 3.47
N PHE A 65 7.61 0.86 3.02
CA PHE A 65 6.34 1.01 2.33
C PHE A 65 5.27 1.69 3.20
N ARG A 66 5.16 1.31 4.49
CA ARG A 66 4.22 1.94 5.44
C ARG A 66 4.53 3.42 5.63
N LYS A 67 5.80 3.78 5.88
CA LYS A 67 6.21 5.18 6.08
C LYS A 67 5.86 6.05 4.88
N ILE A 68 6.15 5.57 3.66
CA ILE A 68 5.80 6.29 2.43
C ILE A 68 4.29 6.47 2.30
N LEU A 69 3.50 5.42 2.58
CA LEU A 69 2.04 5.51 2.52
C LEU A 69 1.46 6.49 3.55
N ASP A 70 1.98 6.47 4.77
CA ASP A 70 1.56 7.37 5.83
C ASP A 70 1.88 8.82 5.48
N GLU A 71 3.08 9.08 4.93
CA GLU A 71 3.47 10.43 4.52
C GLU A 71 2.61 10.96 3.37
N ILE A 72 2.35 10.16 2.34
CA ILE A 72 1.45 10.53 1.24
C ILE A 72 0.06 10.86 1.78
N LYS A 73 -0.45 10.06 2.73
CA LYS A 73 -1.76 10.30 3.33
C LYS A 73 -1.78 11.57 4.18
N ASN A 74 -0.72 11.83 4.93
CA ASN A 74 -0.57 13.05 5.74
C ASN A 74 -0.60 14.28 4.83
N GLU A 75 0.21 14.30 3.77
CA GLU A 75 0.25 15.40 2.79
C GLU A 75 -1.13 15.66 2.17
N LEU A 76 -1.82 14.63 1.69
CA LEU A 76 -3.15 14.76 1.11
C LEU A 76 -4.19 15.27 2.12
N THR A 77 -4.06 14.91 3.40
CA THR A 77 -4.98 15.35 4.46
C THR A 77 -4.69 16.78 4.89
N SER A 78 -3.41 17.16 5.03
CA SER A 78 -2.96 18.51 5.37
C SER A 78 -3.31 19.52 4.27
N GLN A 79 -3.14 19.15 3.00
CA GLN A 79 -3.60 19.96 1.87
C GLN A 79 -5.13 20.14 1.90
N SER A 80 -5.89 19.09 2.22
CA SER A 80 -7.35 19.18 2.34
C SER A 80 -7.83 20.14 3.44
N LEU A 81 -7.03 20.36 4.49
CA LEU A 81 -7.27 21.33 5.55
C LEU A 81 -6.94 22.76 5.10
N SER A 82 -5.83 22.95 4.37
CA SER A 82 -5.45 24.24 3.77
C SER A 82 -6.50 24.73 2.75
N TYR A 83 -6.97 23.86 1.84
CA TYR A 83 -8.04 24.19 0.88
C TYR A 83 -9.39 24.54 1.51
N LYS A 84 -9.69 24.03 2.72
CA LYS A 84 -10.93 24.38 3.45
C LYS A 84 -10.86 25.75 4.10
N ASN A 85 -9.67 26.20 4.49
CA ASN A 85 -9.46 27.49 5.15
C ASN A 85 -9.32 28.66 4.16
N GLU A 86 -9.08 28.38 2.88
CA GLU A 86 -8.92 29.40 1.83
C GLU A 86 -10.20 29.71 1.04
N LYS A 87 -11.35 29.05 1.31
CA LYS A 87 -12.59 29.43 0.63
C LYS A 87 -12.94 30.88 0.99
N PRO A 88 -13.01 31.82 0.02
CA PRO A 88 -13.48 33.15 0.31
C PRO A 88 -14.91 33.06 0.81
N ARG A 89 -15.21 33.77 1.91
CA ARG A 89 -16.59 34.07 2.29
C ARG A 89 -17.17 34.85 1.12
N ILE A 90 -17.98 34.18 0.31
CA ILE A 90 -18.76 34.85 -0.72
C ILE A 90 -19.80 35.66 0.05
N ASP A 91 -19.53 36.94 0.24
CA ASP A 91 -20.53 37.89 0.74
C ASP A 91 -21.64 37.98 -0.31
N SER A 92 -22.73 37.29 -0.04
CA SER A 92 -23.98 37.42 -0.78
C SER A 92 -24.57 38.80 -0.48
N ARG A 93 -24.41 39.73 -1.43
CA ARG A 93 -25.23 40.95 -1.55
C ARG A 93 -26.27 40.76 -2.64
#